data_AF-A0A562JH62-F1
#
_entry.id   AF-A0A562JH62-F1
#
_cell.length_a   1.000
_cell.length_b   1.000
_cell.length_c   1.000
_cell.angle_alpha   90.00
_cell.angle_beta   90.00
_cell.angle_gamma   90.00
#
_symmetry.space_group_name_H-M   'P 1'
#
loop_
_entity.id
_entity.type
_entity.pdbx_description
1 polymer ?
#
loop_
_entity_poly.entity_id
_entity_poly.type
_entity_poly.pdbx_seq_one_letter_code
_entity_poly.pdbx_strand_id
1 'polypeptide(L)'
;MITIKTKQAIFELYFISGYSQRKISSTLNISRNTVHKIIQECKQKIFELDFIEEADLMNHISKIIVAPTLNRKRKPYKIDEYTLQYIKKIIIKNEQSRYGSSKATSIKELYEEYLNQDDSLIKTNISMDSFYKYAKKFKEEYYAQKNK
;
A
#
# COMPACT_ATOMS: atom_id res chain seq x y z
N MET A 1 -10.14 -12.88 6.93
CA MET A 1 -9.24 -13.47 5.90
C MET A 1 -9.54 -14.96 5.87
N ILE A 2 -9.77 -15.56 4.70
CA ILE A 2 -10.14 -16.98 4.62
C ILE A 2 -8.89 -17.83 4.81
N THR A 3 -9.01 -18.88 5.63
CA THR A 3 -7.87 -19.76 5.91
C THR A 3 -7.58 -20.69 4.75
N ILE A 4 -6.34 -21.17 4.66
CA ILE A 4 -5.94 -22.19 3.67
C ILE A 4 -6.77 -23.46 3.83
N LYS A 5 -7.02 -23.89 5.08
CA LYS A 5 -7.87 -25.05 5.39
C LYS A 5 -9.28 -24.91 4.81
N THR A 6 -9.85 -23.72 4.90
CA THR A 6 -11.16 -23.43 4.32
C THR A 6 -11.14 -23.50 2.80
N LYS A 7 -10.08 -23.01 2.15
CA LYS A 7 -9.91 -23.15 0.69
C LYS A 7 -9.77 -24.63 0.29
N GLN A 8 -9.01 -25.43 1.06
CA GLN A 8 -8.87 -26.88 0.85
C GLN A 8 -10.21 -27.61 0.94
N ALA A 9 -11.00 -27.33 1.97
CA ALA A 9 -12.33 -27.93 2.10
C ALA A 9 -13.26 -27.55 0.93
N ILE A 10 -13.21 -26.31 0.45
CA ILE A 10 -14.00 -25.90 -0.73
C ILE A 10 -13.55 -26.65 -1.99
N PHE A 11 -12.24 -26.82 -2.16
CA PHE A 11 -11.67 -27.54 -3.28
C PHE A 11 -12.07 -29.02 -3.29
N GLU A 12 -11.88 -29.72 -2.17
CA GLU A 12 -12.27 -31.12 -2.00
C GLU A 12 -13.76 -31.32 -2.30
N LEU A 13 -14.62 -30.51 -1.67
CA LEU A 13 -16.07 -30.65 -1.85
C LEU A 13 -16.51 -30.37 -3.29
N TYR A 14 -15.88 -29.42 -3.99
CA TYR A 14 -16.30 -29.03 -5.34
C TYR A 14 -15.70 -29.93 -6.43
N PHE A 15 -14.39 -30.14 -6.42
CA PHE A 15 -13.68 -30.84 -7.51
C PHE A 15 -13.62 -32.35 -7.32
N ILE A 16 -13.66 -32.84 -6.07
CA ILE A 16 -13.57 -34.29 -5.79
C ILE A 16 -14.95 -34.86 -5.46
N SER A 17 -15.70 -34.22 -4.57
CA SER A 17 -17.02 -34.71 -4.15
C SER A 17 -18.18 -34.25 -5.04
N GLY A 18 -17.96 -33.35 -6.00
CA GLY A 18 -18.98 -32.87 -6.93
C GLY A 18 -20.12 -32.06 -6.30
N TYR A 19 -19.91 -31.46 -5.13
CA TYR A 19 -20.96 -30.71 -4.43
C TYR A 19 -21.27 -29.38 -5.14
N SER A 20 -22.55 -29.01 -5.16
CA SER A 20 -22.95 -27.70 -5.65
C SER A 20 -22.48 -26.57 -4.72
N GLN A 21 -22.25 -25.37 -5.26
CA GLN A 21 -21.84 -24.20 -4.46
C GLN A 21 -22.83 -23.88 -3.33
N ARG A 22 -24.13 -24.14 -3.53
CA ARG A 22 -25.17 -23.98 -2.51
C ARG A 22 -24.95 -24.96 -1.35
N LYS A 23 -24.67 -26.23 -1.65
CA LYS A 23 -24.39 -27.26 -0.65
C LYS A 23 -23.12 -26.91 0.13
N ILE A 24 -22.03 -26.54 -0.56
CA ILE A 24 -20.77 -26.14 0.06
C ILE A 24 -20.95 -24.92 0.99
N SER A 25 -21.68 -23.90 0.53
CA SER A 25 -21.99 -22.70 1.32
C SER A 25 -22.70 -23.05 2.63
N SER A 26 -23.68 -23.95 2.56
CA SER A 26 -24.40 -24.45 3.75
C SER A 26 -23.52 -25.32 4.65
N THR A 27 -22.70 -26.20 4.08
CA THR A 27 -21.84 -27.14 4.84
C THR A 27 -20.73 -26.42 5.59
N LEU A 28 -20.09 -25.43 4.97
CA LEU A 28 -18.96 -24.71 5.57
C LEU A 28 -19.38 -23.42 6.30
N ASN A 29 -20.66 -23.05 6.23
CA ASN A 29 -21.20 -21.80 6.76
C ASN A 29 -20.47 -20.56 6.22
N ILE A 30 -20.34 -20.47 4.90
CA ILE A 30 -19.63 -19.39 4.18
C ILE A 30 -20.52 -18.83 3.08
N SER A 31 -20.43 -17.53 2.82
CA SER A 31 -21.21 -16.91 1.74
C SER A 31 -20.93 -17.55 0.38
N ARG A 32 -21.99 -17.76 -0.40
CA ARG A 32 -21.88 -18.37 -1.73
C ARG A 32 -20.95 -17.60 -2.67
N ASN A 33 -20.90 -16.27 -2.56
CA ASN A 33 -19.96 -15.43 -3.32
C ASN A 33 -18.49 -15.75 -3.00
N THR A 34 -18.21 -16.07 -1.74
CA THR A 34 -16.87 -16.45 -1.32
C THR A 34 -16.48 -17.82 -1.86
N VAL A 35 -17.40 -18.79 -1.79
CA VAL A 35 -17.23 -20.12 -2.40
C VAL A 35 -16.95 -19.98 -3.90
N HIS A 36 -17.75 -19.16 -4.60
CA HIS A 36 -17.58 -18.88 -6.02
C HIS A 36 -16.19 -18.32 -6.34
N LYS A 37 -15.73 -17.30 -5.62
CA LYS A 37 -14.40 -16.69 -5.82
C LYS A 37 -13.27 -17.71 -5.67
N ILE A 38 -13.36 -18.57 -4.65
CA ILE A 38 -12.34 -19.61 -4.40
C ILE A 38 -12.33 -20.66 -5.51
N ILE A 39 -13.51 -21.08 -5.99
CA ILE A 39 -13.60 -22.02 -7.12
C ILE A 39 -12.97 -21.41 -8.37
N GLN A 40 -13.24 -20.14 -8.67
CA GLN A 40 -12.63 -19.47 -9.83
C GLN A 40 -11.10 -19.36 -9.70
N GLU A 41 -10.60 -19.01 -8.51
CA GLU A 41 -9.16 -18.99 -8.23
C GLU A 41 -8.53 -20.38 -8.45
N CYS A 42 -9.18 -21.45 -8.01
CA CYS A 42 -8.69 -22.82 -8.20
C CYS A 42 -8.72 -23.23 -9.69
N LYS A 43 -9.81 -22.93 -10.41
CA LYS A 43 -9.92 -23.21 -11.86
C LYS A 43 -8.82 -22.50 -12.66
N GLN A 44 -8.59 -21.22 -12.37
CA GLN A 44 -7.54 -20.45 -13.03
C GLN A 44 -6.17 -21.10 -12.80
N LYS A 45 -5.86 -21.53 -11.58
CA LYS A 45 -4.59 -22.18 -11.29
C LYS A 45 -4.44 -23.57 -11.89
N ILE A 46 -5.51 -24.36 -11.94
CA ILE A 46 -5.51 -25.65 -12.62
C ILE A 46 -5.17 -25.44 -14.10
N PHE A 47 -5.77 -24.42 -14.73
CA PHE A 47 -5.46 -24.02 -16.10
C PHE A 47 -4.01 -23.54 -16.26
N GLU A 48 -3.51 -22.69 -15.37
CA GLU A 48 -2.11 -22.21 -15.39
C GLU A 48 -1.08 -23.34 -15.21
N LEU A 49 -1.44 -24.40 -14.50
CA LEU A 49 -0.58 -25.58 -14.25
C LEU A 49 -0.68 -26.64 -15.35
N ASP A 50 -1.50 -26.41 -16.38
CA ASP A 50 -1.70 -27.28 -17.54
C ASP A 50 -1.95 -28.75 -17.16
N PHE A 51 -2.81 -28.96 -16.16
CA PHE A 51 -3.17 -30.32 -15.75
C PHE A 51 -4.06 -30.97 -16.82
N ILE A 52 -3.64 -32.14 -17.30
CA ILE A 52 -4.43 -33.03 -18.16
C ILE A 52 -5.74 -33.39 -17.43
N GLU A 53 -6.83 -33.60 -18.17
CA GLU A 53 -8.17 -33.89 -17.61
C GLU A 53 -8.20 -35.09 -16.62
N GLU A 54 -7.24 -36.00 -16.71
CA GLU A 54 -7.10 -37.19 -15.86
C GLU A 54 -6.11 -37.01 -14.69
N ALA A 55 -5.52 -35.82 -14.53
CA ALA A 55 -4.56 -35.59 -13.47
C ALA A 55 -5.20 -35.69 -12.08
N ASP A 56 -4.54 -36.36 -11.14
CA ASP A 56 -4.98 -36.41 -9.76
C ASP A 56 -4.79 -35.04 -9.08
N LEU A 57 -5.85 -34.23 -9.14
CA LEU A 57 -5.91 -32.88 -8.59
C LEU A 57 -5.62 -32.85 -7.08
N MET A 58 -5.87 -33.94 -6.35
CA MET A 58 -5.58 -34.00 -4.91
C MET A 58 -4.09 -34.02 -4.62
N ASN A 59 -3.29 -34.73 -5.42
CA ASN A 59 -1.84 -34.75 -5.29
C ASN A 59 -1.19 -33.39 -5.59
N HIS A 60 -1.95 -32.47 -6.17
CA HIS A 60 -1.50 -31.13 -6.52
C HIS A 60 -2.17 -30.01 -5.72
N ILE A 61 -2.93 -30.35 -4.68
CA ILE A 61 -3.67 -29.37 -3.86
C ILE A 61 -2.77 -28.29 -3.27
N SER A 62 -1.53 -28.60 -2.91
CA SER A 62 -0.55 -27.63 -2.38
C SER A 62 -0.06 -26.62 -3.41
N LYS A 63 -0.08 -26.99 -4.69
CA LYS A 63 0.26 -26.10 -5.82
C LYS A 63 -0.93 -25.24 -6.24
N ILE A 64 -2.15 -25.80 -6.14
CA ILE A 64 -3.39 -25.11 -6.49
C ILE A 64 -3.78 -24.13 -5.37
N ILE A 65 -3.79 -24.57 -4.12
CA ILE A 65 -4.20 -23.75 -2.99
C ILE A 65 -2.98 -23.13 -2.33
N VAL A 66 -2.64 -21.93 -2.78
CA VAL A 66 -1.50 -21.17 -2.26
C VAL A 66 -2.03 -20.04 -1.38
N ALA A 67 -1.28 -19.74 -0.32
CA ALA A 67 -1.54 -18.58 0.51
C ALA A 67 -1.59 -17.31 -0.35
N PRO A 68 -2.52 -16.38 -0.10
CA PRO A 68 -2.51 -15.10 -0.80
C PRO A 68 -1.20 -14.39 -0.52
N THR A 69 -0.40 -14.13 -1.57
CA THR A 69 0.75 -13.24 -1.47
C THR A 69 0.22 -11.83 -1.26
N LEU A 70 0.21 -11.36 -0.02
CA LEU A 70 -0.18 -10.00 0.34
C LEU A 70 0.88 -8.99 -0.16
N ASN A 71 0.99 -8.81 -1.47
CA ASN A 71 1.76 -7.72 -2.04
C ASN A 71 0.89 -6.46 -2.14
N ARG A 72 0.49 -5.92 -0.98
CA ARG A 72 0.01 -4.53 -0.92
C ARG A 72 1.19 -3.59 -1.08
N LYS A 73 1.70 -3.44 -2.30
CA LYS A 73 2.56 -2.30 -2.66
C LYS A 73 1.66 -1.07 -2.69
N ARG A 74 1.44 -0.44 -1.53
CA ARG A 74 0.88 0.92 -1.50
C ARG A 74 1.88 1.78 -2.25
N LYS A 75 1.45 2.45 -3.33
CA LYS A 75 2.25 3.54 -3.89
C LYS A 75 2.41 4.54 -2.73
N PRO A 76 3.66 4.91 -2.35
CA PRO A 76 3.83 5.95 -1.36
C PRO A 76 3.09 7.18 -1.87
N TYR A 77 2.39 7.87 -0.97
CA TYR A 77 1.82 9.18 -1.27
C TYR A 77 3.00 10.10 -1.62
N LYS A 78 3.31 10.21 -2.91
CA LYS A 78 4.39 11.09 -3.37
C LYS A 78 3.81 12.49 -3.43
N ILE A 79 4.30 13.34 -2.53
CA ILE A 79 4.18 14.78 -2.67
C ILE A 79 4.82 15.16 -4.01
N ASP A 80 4.16 16.08 -4.69
CA ASP A 80 4.64 16.57 -5.97
C ASP A 80 6.00 17.27 -5.80
N GLU A 81 6.87 17.15 -6.80
CA GLU A 81 8.21 17.72 -6.75
C GLU A 81 8.17 19.25 -6.59
N TYR A 82 7.20 19.93 -7.21
CA TYR A 82 7.03 21.37 -7.08
C TYR A 82 6.73 21.79 -5.64
N THR A 83 5.79 21.07 -5.01
CA THR A 83 5.44 21.29 -3.59
C THR A 83 6.66 21.04 -2.68
N LEU A 84 7.45 20.00 -2.97
CA LEU A 84 8.64 19.67 -2.21
C LEU A 84 9.74 20.73 -2.34
N GLN A 85 9.94 21.27 -3.54
CA GLN A 85 10.88 22.37 -3.79
C GLN A 85 10.45 23.66 -3.07
N TYR A 86 9.15 23.96 -3.03
CA TYR A 86 8.65 25.09 -2.26
C TYR A 86 8.96 24.95 -0.77
N ILE A 87 8.63 23.78 -0.19
CA ILE A 87 8.93 23.48 1.23
C ILE A 87 10.43 23.64 1.50
N LYS A 88 11.28 23.10 0.61
CA LYS A 88 12.73 23.26 0.72
C LYS A 88 13.15 24.74 0.71
N LYS A 89 12.59 25.55 -0.19
CA LYS A 89 12.88 26.99 -0.31
C LYS A 89 12.55 27.76 0.96
N ILE A 90 11.37 27.57 1.54
CA ILE A 90 10.97 28.28 2.77
C ILE A 90 11.85 27.88 3.96
N ILE A 91 12.23 26.60 4.06
CA ILE A 91 13.09 26.12 5.15
C ILE A 91 14.51 26.69 5.01
N ILE A 92 15.10 26.64 3.81
CA ILE A 92 16.44 27.18 3.58
C ILE A 92 16.47 28.69 3.83
N LYS A 93 15.45 29.44 3.39
CA LYS A 93 15.34 30.88 3.65
C LYS A 93 15.28 31.18 5.16
N ASN A 94 14.59 30.34 5.93
CA ASN A 94 14.54 30.48 7.39
C ASN A 94 15.89 30.15 8.04
N GLU A 95 16.59 29.10 7.59
CA GLU A 95 17.93 28.78 8.09
C GLU A 95 18.95 29.87 7.73
N GLN A 96 18.85 30.48 6.55
CA GLN A 96 19.65 31.66 6.19
C GLN A 96 19.37 32.84 7.13
N SER A 97 18.09 33.08 7.46
CA SER A 97 17.68 34.12 8.40
C SER A 97 18.27 33.89 9.81
N ARG A 98 18.37 32.63 10.26
CA ARG A 98 19.03 32.29 11.56
C ARG A 98 20.47 32.78 11.67
N TYR A 99 21.19 32.87 10.55
CA TYR A 99 22.56 33.36 10.50
C TYR A 99 22.67 34.84 10.10
N GLY A 100 21.57 35.44 9.63
CA GLY A 100 21.49 36.85 9.26
C GLY A 100 21.02 37.74 10.42
N SER A 101 20.70 38.99 10.11
CA SER A 101 20.12 39.95 11.06
C SER A 101 18.60 39.80 11.26
N SER A 102 17.94 38.95 10.47
CA SER A 102 16.49 38.73 10.54
C SER A 102 16.13 37.64 11.56
N LYS A 103 15.03 37.85 12.28
CA LYS A 103 14.51 36.87 13.23
C LYS A 103 13.98 35.65 12.48
N ALA A 104 14.56 34.49 12.74
CA ALA A 104 14.05 33.22 12.22
C ALA A 104 12.74 32.81 12.89
N THR A 105 11.83 32.24 12.12
CA THR A 105 10.54 31.74 12.58
C THR A 105 10.63 30.29 13.02
N SER A 106 9.65 29.87 13.82
CA SER A 106 9.47 28.49 14.24
C SER A 106 9.01 27.61 13.08
N ILE A 107 9.23 26.29 13.17
CA ILE A 107 8.76 25.36 12.12
C ILE A 107 7.22 25.34 12.04
N LYS A 108 6.54 25.60 13.17
CA LYS A 108 5.09 25.74 13.20
C LYS A 108 4.61 26.93 12.37
N GLU A 109 5.24 28.08 12.53
CA GLU A 109 4.93 29.29 11.75
C GLU A 109 5.22 29.07 10.25
N LEU A 110 6.32 28.38 9.90
CA LEU A 110 6.60 28.01 8.51
C LEU A 110 5.55 27.06 7.93
N TYR A 111 4.98 26.18 8.75
CA TYR A 111 3.89 25.30 8.32
C TYR A 111 2.60 26.08 8.08
N GLU A 112 2.30 27.08 8.93
CA GLU A 112 1.16 27.98 8.72
C GLU A 112 1.35 28.84 7.46
N GLU A 113 2.55 29.38 7.21
CA GLU A 113 2.90 30.07 5.96
C GLU A 113 2.69 29.15 4.75
N TYR A 114 3.14 27.90 4.85
CA TYR A 114 2.94 26.88 3.82
C TYR A 114 1.46 26.56 3.55
N LEU A 115 0.60 26.57 4.57
CA LEU A 115 -0.84 26.32 4.38
C LEU A 115 -1.56 27.52 3.75
N ASN A 116 -1.10 28.74 4.04
CA ASN A 116 -1.72 30.00 3.62
C ASN A 116 -1.13 30.61 2.33
N GLN A 117 -0.31 29.84 1.62
CA GLN A 117 0.27 30.26 0.35
C GLN A 117 -0.81 30.32 -0.76
N ASP A 118 -0.67 31.25 -1.72
CA ASP A 118 -1.67 31.51 -2.77
C ASP A 118 -1.39 30.76 -4.11
N ASP A 119 -0.32 29.98 -4.19
CA ASP A 119 0.05 29.21 -5.38
C ASP A 119 -0.79 27.92 -5.48
N SER A 120 -1.68 27.89 -6.46
CA SER A 120 -2.57 26.75 -6.74
C SER A 120 -1.84 25.46 -7.13
N LEU A 121 -0.55 25.53 -7.49
CA LEU A 121 0.27 24.35 -7.81
C LEU A 121 0.81 23.64 -6.56
N ILE A 122 0.74 24.28 -5.39
CA ILE A 122 1.24 23.73 -4.13
C ILE A 122 0.14 22.94 -3.42
N LYS A 123 0.40 21.65 -3.16
CA LYS A 123 -0.56 20.76 -2.50
C LYS A 123 -0.49 20.87 -0.98
N THR A 124 -1.36 21.65 -0.36
CA THR A 124 -1.38 21.90 1.10
C THR A 124 -1.90 20.74 1.96
N ASN A 125 -2.11 19.54 1.41
CA ASN A 125 -2.66 18.39 2.14
C ASN A 125 -1.62 17.57 2.93
N ILE A 126 -0.46 18.16 3.19
CA ILE A 126 0.62 17.54 3.95
C ILE A 126 0.35 17.74 5.44
N SER A 127 0.37 16.66 6.22
CA SER A 127 0.30 16.77 7.68
C SER A 127 1.52 17.51 8.26
N MET A 128 1.31 18.19 9.38
CA MET A 128 2.38 18.85 10.13
C MET A 128 3.56 17.91 10.44
N ASP A 129 3.30 16.66 10.83
CA ASP A 129 4.35 15.65 11.09
C ASP A 129 5.21 15.36 9.84
N SER A 130 4.57 15.29 8.68
CA SER A 130 5.28 15.08 7.42
C SER A 130 6.10 16.33 7.07
N PHE A 131 5.55 17.52 7.29
CA PHE A 131 6.27 18.78 7.13
C PHE A 131 7.51 18.85 8.03
N TYR A 132 7.41 18.45 9.31
CA TYR A 132 8.56 18.36 10.21
C TYR A 132 9.66 17.42 9.71
N LYS A 133 9.28 16.26 9.16
CA LYS A 133 10.24 15.30 8.58
C LYS A 133 11.00 15.92 7.40
N TYR A 134 10.30 16.66 6.52
CA TYR A 134 10.94 17.39 5.44
C TYR A 134 11.82 18.53 5.96
N ALA A 135 11.35 19.28 6.96
CA ALA A 135 12.12 20.34 7.60
C ALA A 135 13.44 19.83 8.17
N LYS A 136 13.41 18.73 8.92
CA LYS A 136 14.62 18.10 9.46
C LYS A 136 15.59 17.72 8.34
N LYS A 137 15.10 17.01 7.32
CA LYS A 137 15.91 16.57 6.17
C LYS A 137 16.57 17.75 5.44
N PHE A 138 15.82 18.80 5.11
CA PHE A 138 16.36 19.94 4.37
C PHE A 138 17.33 20.79 5.19
N LYS A 139 17.14 20.88 6.51
CA LYS A 139 18.13 21.49 7.41
C LYS A 139 19.43 20.70 7.41
N GLU A 140 19.37 19.38 7.56
CA GLU A 140 20.54 18.50 7.52
C GLU A 140 21.30 18.64 6.18
N GLU A 141 20.58 18.65 5.05
CA GLU A 141 21.17 18.90 3.72
C GLU A 141 21.88 20.26 3.64
N TYR A 142 21.25 21.33 4.14
CA TYR A 142 21.82 22.67 4.14
C TYR A 142 23.12 22.75 4.96
N TYR A 143 23.13 22.17 6.16
CA TYR A 143 24.32 22.16 7.01
C TYR A 143 25.45 21.29 6.46
N ALA A 144 25.11 20.16 5.85
CA ALA A 144 26.10 19.32 5.18
C ALA A 144 26.78 20.01 3.99
N GLN A 145 26.08 20.91 3.30
CA GLN A 145 26.64 21.70 2.20
C GLN A 145 27.52 22.85 2.69
N LYS A 146 27.16 23.48 3.82
CA LYS A 146 27.89 24.61 4.38
C LYS A 146 29.22 24.22 5.06
N ASN A 147 29.32 22.97 5.54
CA ASN A 147 30.52 22.44 6.21
C ASN A 147 31.52 21.77 5.25
N LYS A 148 31.33 21.92 3.93
CA LYS A 148 32.28 21.53 2.87
C LYS A 148 32.96 22.76 2.30
#